data_AF-A0AAP2DUS5-F1
#
_entry.id   AF-A0AAP2DUS5-F1
#
_cell.length_a   1.000
_cell.length_b   1.000
_cell.length_c   1.000
_cell.angle_alpha   90.00
_cell.angle_beta   90.00
_cell.angle_gamma   90.00
#
_symmetry.space_group_name_H-M   'P 1'
#
loop_
_entity.id
_entity.type
_entity.pdbx_description
1 polymer ?
#
loop_
_entity_poly.entity_id
_entity_poly.type
_entity_poly.pdbx_seq_one_letter_code
_entity_poly.pdbx_strand_id
1 'polypeptide(L)'
;MRHLIPVLFITAVQALAQENHLNVAGKVLDAKTKQPLANATIEVKSRSLELMAGIEGTFDFTLPANAAADSITVSYLGYKTITKKIADLKNPAIFLMSDYTVELRTVTITSRSLNVKEIERLLRPIRGNLYASAKETTNGMYNLFLSYLEENGQDDLLKQCQYDVRGLDDSTAKWFREYTAPYRPPVDKKDTSVHDYTDFPAVRMSHAAAGVFCQWLTEQYNSHPGKKKFRKVKFRLPTHNEWQIAALGYDKFQSWNLFENTVEAVITDDTAAATFKGPKTKLPVTKDFLYPWWNHYHYRNKPINHKRCYLGNFKAYPVENACAWGRLPSYDGWFRMARTASYFPNDMGFFDVVGNVAEMIDEKGKACGGSWRDAPGESTIQSVKNYSRADDSIGFRLFMEVIEK
;
A
#
# COMPACT_ATOMS: atom_id res chain seq x y z
N MET A 1 -38.63 83.83 -30.00
CA MET A 1 -38.10 83.25 -28.74
C MET A 1 -38.14 81.73 -28.86
N ARG A 2 -37.00 81.10 -29.15
CA ARG A 2 -36.83 79.63 -29.16
C ARG A 2 -35.90 79.31 -27.99
N HIS A 3 -36.41 78.57 -27.00
CA HIS A 3 -35.66 78.18 -25.81
C HIS A 3 -34.68 77.05 -26.15
N LEU A 4 -33.38 77.31 -25.98
CA LEU A 4 -32.31 76.31 -26.00
C LEU A 4 -32.16 75.74 -24.59
N ILE A 5 -32.43 74.44 -24.43
CA ILE A 5 -32.14 73.67 -23.21
C ILE A 5 -30.75 73.06 -23.39
N PRO A 6 -29.78 73.28 -22.50
CA PRO A 6 -28.49 72.60 -22.56
C PRO A 6 -28.65 71.20 -21.96
N VAL A 7 -28.41 70.17 -22.77
CA VAL A 7 -28.28 68.77 -22.31
C VAL A 7 -26.85 68.57 -21.82
N LEU A 8 -26.69 68.37 -20.51
CA LEU A 8 -25.42 68.06 -19.88
C LEU A 8 -25.12 66.56 -20.06
N PHE A 9 -24.14 66.21 -20.90
CA PHE A 9 -23.62 64.85 -21.00
C PHE A 9 -22.68 64.58 -19.82
N ILE A 10 -23.12 63.79 -18.84
CA ILE A 10 -22.27 63.24 -17.78
C ILE A 10 -21.59 62.00 -18.35
N THR A 11 -20.31 62.11 -18.71
CA THR A 11 -19.47 60.95 -19.03
C THR A 11 -19.05 60.28 -17.73
N ALA A 12 -19.72 59.19 -17.38
CA ALA A 12 -19.29 58.31 -16.29
C ALA A 12 -18.02 57.57 -16.73
N VAL A 13 -16.87 57.99 -16.21
CA VAL A 13 -15.62 57.22 -16.30
C VAL A 13 -15.77 56.01 -15.38
N GLN A 14 -16.11 54.86 -15.95
CA GLN A 14 -15.98 53.58 -15.23
C GLN A 14 -14.49 53.26 -15.15
N ALA A 15 -13.90 53.51 -13.98
CA ALA A 15 -12.61 52.94 -13.64
C ALA A 15 -12.78 51.42 -13.54
N LEU A 16 -12.22 50.67 -14.49
CA LEU A 16 -12.03 49.24 -14.31
C LEU A 16 -11.08 49.05 -13.14
N ALA A 17 -11.61 48.63 -11.98
CA ALA A 17 -10.79 48.15 -10.90
C ALA A 17 -10.06 46.90 -11.40
N GLN A 18 -8.78 47.04 -11.73
CA GLN A 18 -7.93 45.90 -12.01
C GLN A 18 -7.74 45.17 -10.66
N GLU A 19 -8.45 44.06 -10.47
CA GLU A 19 -8.23 43.24 -9.29
C GLU A 19 -6.78 42.75 -9.32
N ASN A 20 -5.96 43.30 -8.42
CA ASN A 20 -4.60 42.82 -8.25
C ASN A 20 -4.70 41.37 -7.78
N HIS A 21 -4.11 40.48 -8.57
CA HIS A 21 -4.03 39.07 -8.24
C HIS A 21 -2.61 38.71 -7.82
N LEU A 22 -2.50 37.78 -6.88
CA LEU A 22 -1.25 37.20 -6.44
C LEU A 22 -1.05 35.86 -7.15
N ASN A 23 0.01 35.75 -7.94
CA ASN A 23 0.41 34.47 -8.52
C ASN A 23 1.31 33.72 -7.54
N VAL A 24 0.92 32.50 -7.22
CA VAL A 24 1.70 31.59 -6.36
C VAL A 24 2.07 30.38 -7.20
N ALA A 25 3.37 30.21 -7.45
CA ALA A 25 3.90 29.03 -8.12
C ALA A 25 4.98 28.38 -7.26
N GLY A 26 5.22 27.09 -7.45
CA GLY A 26 6.24 26.39 -6.69
C GLY A 26 6.46 24.93 -7.06
N LYS A 27 7.38 24.29 -6.31
CA LYS A 27 7.64 22.86 -6.36
C LYS A 27 7.59 22.24 -4.97
N VAL A 28 7.08 21.01 -4.90
CA VAL A 28 7.10 20.14 -3.72
C VAL A 28 8.07 19.00 -3.98
N LEU A 29 9.10 18.90 -3.14
CA LEU A 29 10.20 17.94 -3.29
C LEU A 29 10.44 17.20 -1.98
N ASP A 30 10.94 15.97 -2.07
CA ASP A 30 11.49 15.25 -0.93
C ASP A 30 12.72 16.00 -0.38
N ALA A 31 12.81 16.19 0.94
CA ALA A 31 13.89 16.95 1.56
C ALA A 31 15.27 16.28 1.44
N LYS A 32 15.32 14.95 1.38
CA LYS A 32 16.56 14.15 1.37
C LYS A 32 17.03 13.86 -0.06
N THR A 33 16.15 13.30 -0.89
CA THR A 33 16.45 12.86 -2.25
C THR A 33 16.32 13.97 -3.29
N LYS A 34 15.61 15.05 -2.95
CA LYS A 34 15.25 16.15 -3.85
C LYS A 34 14.34 15.74 -5.02
N GLN A 35 13.81 14.52 -5.00
CA GLN A 35 12.88 14.04 -6.01
C GLN A 35 11.52 14.76 -5.91
N PRO A 36 10.82 15.01 -7.03
CA PRO A 36 9.51 15.64 -7.01
C PRO A 36 8.45 14.79 -6.33
N LEU A 37 7.54 15.45 -5.60
CA LEU A 37 6.41 14.82 -4.93
C LEU A 37 5.13 15.08 -5.71
N ALA A 38 4.89 14.20 -6.69
CA ALA A 38 3.71 14.23 -7.54
C ALA A 38 2.41 14.08 -6.74
N ASN A 39 1.40 14.89 -7.04
CA ASN A 39 0.10 14.92 -6.38
C ASN A 39 0.16 15.30 -4.88
N ALA A 40 1.19 16.04 -4.46
CA ALA A 40 1.15 16.74 -3.18
C ALA A 40 -0.07 17.66 -3.12
N THR A 41 -0.81 17.64 -2.02
CA THR A 41 -1.96 18.51 -1.81
C THR A 41 -1.47 19.88 -1.34
N ILE A 42 -1.91 20.93 -2.03
CA ILE A 42 -1.68 22.33 -1.69
C ILE A 42 -3.02 22.95 -1.32
N GLU A 43 -3.10 23.48 -0.09
CA GLU A 43 -4.34 23.97 0.50
C GLU A 43 -4.17 25.41 1.01
N VAL A 44 -5.14 26.27 0.73
CA VAL A 44 -5.32 27.59 1.37
C VAL A 44 -6.64 27.57 2.11
N LYS A 45 -6.61 27.11 3.37
CA LYS A 45 -7.80 26.78 4.18
C LYS A 45 -8.83 27.89 4.27
N SER A 46 -8.38 29.13 4.51
CA SER A 46 -9.27 30.30 4.64
C SER A 46 -10.04 30.62 3.36
N ARG A 47 -9.65 30.02 2.23
CA ARG A 47 -10.25 30.24 0.90
C ARG A 47 -10.93 28.99 0.34
N SER A 48 -10.98 27.89 1.10
CA SER A 48 -11.47 26.59 0.62
C SER A 48 -10.84 26.16 -0.70
N LEU A 49 -9.58 26.56 -0.94
CA LEU A 49 -8.82 26.17 -2.12
C LEU A 49 -7.98 24.95 -1.79
N GLU A 50 -8.15 23.89 -2.58
CA GLU A 50 -7.32 22.69 -2.55
C GLU A 50 -6.97 22.30 -3.99
N LEU A 51 -5.68 22.12 -4.27
CA LEU A 51 -5.19 21.64 -5.55
C LEU A 51 -4.06 20.63 -5.36
N MET A 52 -3.71 19.92 -6.42
CA MET A 52 -2.65 18.92 -6.40
C MET A 52 -1.48 19.37 -7.26
N ALA A 53 -0.26 19.13 -6.78
CA ALA A 53 0.95 19.27 -7.58
C ALA A 53 0.92 18.31 -8.77
N GLY A 54 1.41 18.75 -9.93
CA GLY A 54 1.62 17.91 -11.10
C GLY A 54 2.68 16.84 -10.89
N ILE A 55 2.94 16.03 -11.93
CA ILE A 55 3.89 14.91 -11.90
C ILE A 55 5.34 15.34 -11.57
N GLU A 56 5.71 16.56 -11.95
CA GLU A 56 7.01 17.16 -11.65
C GLU A 56 7.03 17.88 -10.29
N GLY A 57 6.05 17.61 -9.43
CA GLY A 57 5.86 18.26 -8.13
C GLY A 57 5.53 19.76 -8.24
N THR A 58 5.22 20.25 -9.44
CA THR A 58 4.94 21.67 -9.71
C THR A 58 3.51 22.04 -9.40
N PHE A 59 3.30 23.26 -8.94
CA PHE A 59 1.97 23.84 -8.84
C PHE A 59 2.03 25.33 -9.17
N ASP A 60 0.94 25.86 -9.67
CA ASP A 60 0.73 27.27 -9.91
C ASP A 60 -0.76 27.58 -9.83
N PHE A 61 -1.09 28.70 -9.20
CA PHE A 61 -2.46 29.20 -9.11
C PHE A 61 -2.45 30.69 -8.76
N THR A 62 -3.62 31.31 -8.94
CA THR A 62 -3.83 32.73 -8.74
C THR A 62 -4.80 32.95 -7.60
N LEU A 63 -4.47 33.89 -6.71
CA LEU A 63 -5.28 34.30 -5.57
C LEU A 63 -5.63 35.79 -5.66
N PRO A 64 -6.69 36.26 -5.00
CA PRO A 64 -6.91 37.70 -4.80
C PRO A 64 -5.77 38.31 -3.95
N ALA A 65 -5.40 39.58 -4.17
CA ALA A 65 -4.29 40.22 -3.44
C ALA A 65 -4.44 40.19 -1.91
N ASN A 66 -5.66 40.20 -1.38
CA ASN A 66 -5.91 40.12 0.06
C ASN A 66 -5.53 38.74 0.66
N ALA A 67 -5.19 37.74 -0.17
CA ALA A 67 -4.74 36.44 0.29
C ALA A 67 -3.28 36.42 0.78
N ALA A 68 -2.54 37.52 0.65
CA ALA A 68 -1.18 37.60 1.19
C ALA A 68 -1.10 37.30 2.70
N ALA A 69 -2.17 37.61 3.46
CA ALA A 69 -2.25 37.33 4.90
C ALA A 69 -2.54 35.85 5.23
N ASP A 70 -2.97 35.06 4.25
CA ASP A 70 -3.30 33.65 4.43
C ASP A 70 -2.04 32.76 4.48
N SER A 71 -2.23 31.47 4.72
CA SER A 71 -1.17 30.47 4.69
C SER A 71 -1.46 29.37 3.70
N ILE A 72 -0.41 28.92 3.00
CA ILE A 72 -0.41 27.72 2.19
C ILE A 72 0.01 26.54 3.06
N THR A 73 -0.74 25.46 3.00
CA THR A 73 -0.43 24.18 3.64
C THR A 73 -0.16 23.16 2.56
N VAL A 74 1.05 22.61 2.55
CA VAL A 74 1.43 21.53 1.65
C VAL A 74 1.47 20.24 2.44
N SER A 75 0.66 19.27 2.05
CA SER A 75 0.62 17.95 2.64
C SER A 75 0.88 16.90 1.57
N TYR A 76 1.65 15.89 1.94
CA TYR A 76 1.86 14.74 1.09
C TYR A 76 2.03 13.51 1.95
N LEU A 77 1.49 12.41 1.47
CA LEU A 77 1.26 11.23 2.27
C LEU A 77 2.61 10.65 2.75
N GLY A 78 2.77 10.60 4.07
CA GLY A 78 3.99 10.14 4.73
C GLY A 78 5.10 11.15 4.96
N TYR A 79 4.81 12.45 4.80
CA TYR A 79 5.73 13.53 5.12
C TYR A 79 5.14 14.47 6.17
N LYS A 80 6.00 15.22 6.86
CA LYS A 80 5.58 16.35 7.70
C LYS A 80 4.88 17.40 6.84
N THR A 81 3.62 17.70 7.14
CA THR A 81 2.90 18.83 6.56
C THR A 81 3.65 20.13 6.81
N ILE A 82 3.79 20.95 5.77
CA ILE A 82 4.45 22.26 5.85
C ILE A 82 3.40 23.34 5.68
N THR A 83 3.32 24.25 6.64
CA THR A 83 2.49 25.46 6.53
C THR A 83 3.39 26.69 6.49
N LYS A 84 3.18 27.57 5.51
CA LYS A 84 3.90 28.85 5.36
C LYS A 84 2.92 29.97 5.05
N LYS A 85 3.19 31.18 5.56
CA LYS A 85 2.43 32.37 5.16
C LYS A 85 2.70 32.70 3.70
N ILE A 86 1.66 33.11 2.98
CA ILE A 86 1.75 33.43 1.56
C ILE A 86 2.65 34.65 1.33
N ALA A 87 2.58 35.67 2.18
CA ALA A 87 3.46 36.85 2.12
C ALA A 87 4.97 36.52 2.23
N ASP A 88 5.33 35.39 2.84
CA ASP A 88 6.73 35.01 3.08
C ASP A 88 7.29 34.10 1.97
N LEU A 89 6.47 33.75 0.97
CA LEU A 89 6.88 32.86 -0.10
C LEU A 89 7.76 33.59 -1.12
N LYS A 90 8.87 32.94 -1.49
CA LYS A 90 9.56 33.24 -2.75
C LYS A 90 8.71 32.71 -3.91
N ASN A 91 8.84 33.30 -5.09
CA ASN A 91 8.14 32.84 -6.29
C ASN A 91 9.17 32.52 -7.39
N PRO A 92 9.35 31.25 -7.80
CA PRO A 92 8.63 30.06 -7.32
C PRO A 92 9.03 29.63 -5.90
N ALA A 93 8.08 29.12 -5.14
CA ALA A 93 8.27 28.59 -3.80
C ALA A 93 8.82 27.16 -3.85
N ILE A 94 9.67 26.80 -2.89
CA ILE A 94 10.17 25.44 -2.72
C ILE A 94 9.71 24.89 -1.37
N PHE A 95 9.00 23.76 -1.40
CA PHE A 95 8.58 22.98 -0.25
C PHE A 95 9.40 21.70 -0.18
N LEU A 96 10.34 21.63 0.77
CA LEU A 96 11.15 20.44 1.03
C LEU A 96 10.48 19.61 2.13
N MET A 97 9.75 18.57 1.72
CA MET A 97 9.01 17.70 2.62
C MET A 97 9.95 16.70 3.28
N SER A 98 10.13 16.78 4.59
CA SER A 98 10.89 15.79 5.36
C SER A 98 10.01 14.61 5.73
N ASP A 99 10.59 13.40 5.71
CA ASP A 99 9.93 12.20 6.22
C ASP A 99 9.33 12.45 7.61
N TYR A 100 8.12 11.96 7.81
CA TYR A 100 7.49 11.97 9.12
C TYR A 100 8.13 10.87 9.96
N THR A 101 9.25 11.18 10.65
CA THR A 101 9.79 10.31 11.70
C THR A 101 8.86 10.41 12.90
N VAL A 102 8.09 9.34 13.13
CA VAL A 102 7.15 9.24 14.25
C VAL A 102 7.87 8.70 15.46
N GLU A 103 7.86 9.45 16.55
CA GLU A 103 7.98 8.85 17.86
C GLU A 103 6.56 8.50 18.32
N LEU A 104 6.26 7.20 18.42
CA LEU A 104 5.04 6.77 19.07
C LEU A 104 5.13 7.23 20.53
N ARG A 105 4.15 8.03 20.96
CA ARG A 105 4.05 8.36 22.38
C ARG A 105 3.60 7.10 23.09
N THR A 106 4.48 6.50 23.88
CA THR A 106 4.12 5.34 24.71
C THR A 106 3.04 5.74 25.70
N VAL A 107 1.82 5.27 25.47
CA VAL A 107 0.80 5.12 26.52
C VAL A 107 0.19 3.72 26.39
N THR A 108 -0.04 3.12 27.56
CA THR A 108 -0.36 1.72 27.77
C THR A 108 -1.86 1.55 28.03
N ILE A 109 -2.37 0.39 27.62
CA ILE A 109 -3.73 -0.15 27.77
C ILE A 109 -4.62 0.18 26.57
N THR A 110 -4.56 -0.70 25.56
CA THR A 110 -5.72 -0.94 24.70
C THR A 110 -6.64 -1.97 25.33
N SER A 111 -7.94 -1.81 25.13
CA SER A 111 -8.96 -2.79 25.56
C SER A 111 -8.81 -4.12 24.81
N ARG A 112 -8.20 -4.08 23.63
CA ARG A 112 -7.94 -5.21 22.74
C ARG A 112 -6.47 -5.61 22.81
N SER A 113 -6.20 -6.88 23.12
CA SER A 113 -4.84 -7.40 23.24
C SER A 113 -4.31 -7.94 21.92
N LEU A 114 -3.01 -7.69 21.68
CA LEU A 114 -2.28 -8.26 20.55
C LEU A 114 -2.16 -9.78 20.71
N ASN A 115 -2.62 -10.55 19.73
CA ASN A 115 -2.43 -12.00 19.74
C ASN A 115 -1.01 -12.38 19.29
N VAL A 116 -0.06 -12.27 20.21
CA VAL A 116 1.37 -12.56 19.94
C VAL A 116 1.62 -14.00 19.51
N LYS A 117 0.83 -14.97 20.02
CA LYS A 117 0.96 -16.38 19.62
C LYS A 117 0.66 -16.56 18.13
N GLU A 118 -0.36 -15.86 17.64
CA GLU A 118 -0.74 -15.90 16.23
C GLU A 118 0.34 -15.27 15.34
N ILE A 119 0.90 -14.13 15.75
CA ILE A 119 2.04 -13.51 15.06
C ILE A 119 3.22 -14.49 14.98
N GLU A 120 3.61 -15.08 16.10
CA GLU A 120 4.69 -16.07 16.18
C GLU A 120 4.42 -17.34 15.36
N ARG A 121 3.15 -17.70 15.14
CA ARG A 121 2.73 -18.83 14.31
C ARG A 121 2.82 -18.51 12.82
N LEU A 122 2.56 -17.26 12.44
CA LEU A 122 2.60 -16.81 11.04
C LEU A 122 4.01 -16.49 10.55
N LEU A 123 4.98 -16.22 11.43
CA LEU A 123 6.36 -15.94 11.00
C LEU A 123 7.03 -17.18 10.39
N ARG A 124 7.69 -16.99 9.24
CA ARG A 124 8.52 -17.98 8.55
C ARG A 124 9.96 -17.49 8.49
N PRO A 125 10.96 -18.34 8.79
CA PRO A 125 12.35 -17.95 8.65
C PRO A 125 12.70 -17.76 7.18
N ILE A 126 13.49 -16.73 6.86
CA ILE A 126 14.10 -16.55 5.54
C ILE A 126 15.56 -17.01 5.61
N ARG A 127 16.39 -16.29 6.38
CA ARG A 127 17.79 -16.64 6.64
C ARG A 127 18.30 -15.91 7.87
N GLY A 128 19.12 -16.59 8.69
CA GLY A 128 19.76 -15.98 9.85
C GLY A 128 18.74 -15.43 10.86
N ASN A 129 18.73 -14.12 11.04
CA ASN A 129 17.81 -13.41 11.94
C ASN A 129 16.58 -12.82 11.23
N LEU A 130 16.43 -13.02 9.91
CA LEU A 130 15.32 -12.48 9.14
C LEU A 130 14.16 -13.47 9.03
N TYR A 131 12.97 -12.95 9.29
CA TYR A 131 11.69 -13.64 9.15
C TYR A 131 10.72 -12.77 8.35
N ALA A 132 9.69 -13.39 7.77
CA ALA A 132 8.54 -12.67 7.24
C ALA A 132 7.23 -13.34 7.64
N SER A 133 6.14 -12.57 7.65
CA SER A 133 4.80 -13.12 7.82
C SER A 133 4.45 -14.04 6.65
N ALA A 134 3.82 -15.17 6.94
CA ALA A 134 3.38 -16.14 5.93
C ALA A 134 2.38 -15.55 4.92
N LYS A 135 1.65 -14.50 5.26
CA LYS A 135 0.63 -13.85 4.39
C LYS A 135 0.66 -12.33 4.55
N GLU A 136 -0.07 -11.60 3.70
CA GLU A 136 -0.17 -10.14 3.81
C GLU A 136 -0.76 -9.70 5.15
N THR A 137 -0.48 -8.46 5.57
CA THR A 137 -1.13 -7.85 6.73
C THR A 137 -2.62 -7.75 6.47
N THR A 138 -3.44 -8.25 7.40
CA THR A 138 -4.90 -8.27 7.23
C THR A 138 -5.57 -7.01 7.75
N ASN A 139 -6.80 -6.74 7.29
CA ASN A 139 -7.68 -5.69 7.83
C ASN A 139 -7.81 -5.82 9.35
N GLY A 140 -7.96 -7.04 9.88
CA GLY A 140 -8.07 -7.27 11.32
C GLY A 140 -6.86 -6.77 12.11
N MET A 141 -5.64 -7.07 11.64
CA MET A 141 -4.42 -6.61 12.31
C MET A 141 -4.22 -5.10 12.15
N TYR A 142 -4.52 -4.53 10.98
CA TYR A 142 -4.39 -3.10 10.77
C TYR A 142 -5.45 -2.30 11.56
N ASN A 143 -6.67 -2.81 11.68
CA ASN A 143 -7.73 -2.22 12.50
C ASN A 143 -7.39 -2.25 14.00
N LEU A 144 -6.68 -3.28 14.48
CA LEU A 144 -6.17 -3.30 15.85
C LEU A 144 -5.21 -2.12 16.10
N PHE A 145 -4.35 -1.81 15.12
CA PHE A 145 -3.48 -0.64 15.17
C PHE A 145 -4.26 0.68 15.14
N LEU A 146 -5.25 0.83 14.25
CA LEU A 146 -6.06 2.05 14.22
C LEU A 146 -6.84 2.27 15.52
N SER A 147 -7.40 1.20 16.10
CA SER A 147 -8.03 1.27 17.42
C SER A 147 -7.02 1.64 18.52
N TYR A 148 -5.77 1.16 18.44
CA TYR A 148 -4.72 1.60 19.37
C TYR A 148 -4.50 3.12 19.30
N LEU A 149 -4.40 3.69 18.10
CA LEU A 149 -4.21 5.13 17.93
C LEU A 149 -5.39 5.93 18.49
N GLU A 150 -6.62 5.48 18.21
CA GLU A 150 -7.85 6.10 18.69
C GLU A 150 -7.96 6.05 20.23
N GLU A 151 -7.77 4.87 20.83
CA GLU A 151 -7.85 4.67 22.29
C GLU A 151 -6.77 5.46 23.06
N ASN A 152 -5.64 5.76 22.42
CA ASN A 152 -4.54 6.54 23.00
C ASN A 152 -4.57 8.03 22.61
N GLY A 153 -5.66 8.53 21.98
CA GLY A 153 -5.81 9.93 21.61
C GLY A 153 -4.75 10.44 20.62
N GLN A 154 -4.21 9.55 19.78
CA GLN A 154 -3.21 9.89 18.77
C GLN A 154 -3.87 10.36 17.47
N ASP A 155 -4.73 11.37 17.56
CA ASP A 155 -5.62 11.82 16.47
C ASP A 155 -4.89 12.20 15.18
N ASP A 156 -3.74 12.86 15.30
CA ASP A 156 -2.93 13.25 14.14
C ASP A 156 -2.33 12.03 13.43
N LEU A 157 -1.94 11.00 14.18
CA LEU A 157 -1.47 9.74 13.62
C LEU A 157 -2.62 8.94 13.03
N LEU A 158 -3.77 8.91 13.71
CA LEU A 158 -4.97 8.23 13.22
C LEU A 158 -5.40 8.80 11.86
N LYS A 159 -5.45 10.12 11.72
CA LYS A 159 -5.77 10.79 10.43
C LYS A 159 -4.77 10.44 9.31
N GLN A 160 -3.50 10.23 9.65
CA GLN A 160 -2.45 9.86 8.70
C GLN A 160 -2.46 8.37 8.34
N CYS A 161 -2.87 7.52 9.27
CA CYS A 161 -2.78 6.06 9.15
C CYS A 161 -4.09 5.40 8.71
N GLN A 162 -5.23 6.06 8.88
CA GLN A 162 -6.52 5.55 8.43
C GLN A 162 -6.51 5.24 6.93
N TYR A 163 -7.41 4.35 6.52
CA TYR A 163 -7.60 4.03 5.12
C TYR A 163 -8.00 5.26 4.31
N ASP A 164 -7.26 5.52 3.24
CA ASP A 164 -7.50 6.66 2.37
C ASP A 164 -8.56 6.30 1.33
N VAL A 165 -9.78 6.78 1.49
CA VAL A 165 -10.88 6.57 0.53
C VAL A 165 -11.05 7.73 -0.46
N ARG A 166 -10.14 8.70 -0.50
CA ARG A 166 -10.21 9.84 -1.42
C ARG A 166 -10.00 9.38 -2.86
N GLY A 167 -10.61 10.12 -3.79
CA GLY A 167 -10.52 9.86 -5.23
C GLY A 167 -11.30 8.61 -5.69
N LEU A 168 -12.15 8.05 -4.83
CA LEU A 168 -13.11 7.00 -5.18
C LEU A 168 -14.47 7.61 -5.47
N ASP A 169 -15.24 7.01 -6.39
CA ASP A 169 -16.66 7.28 -6.52
C ASP A 169 -17.43 6.82 -5.27
N ASP A 170 -18.63 7.34 -5.06
CA ASP A 170 -19.43 7.07 -3.86
C ASP A 170 -19.70 5.58 -3.62
N SER A 171 -19.96 4.82 -4.69
CA SER A 171 -20.27 3.40 -4.59
C SER A 171 -19.05 2.60 -4.16
N THR A 172 -17.88 2.89 -4.75
CA THR A 172 -16.61 2.25 -4.39
C THR A 172 -16.15 2.67 -3.00
N ALA A 173 -16.30 3.95 -2.64
CA ALA A 173 -15.99 4.45 -1.31
C ALA A 173 -16.86 3.80 -0.23
N LYS A 174 -18.16 3.60 -0.50
CA LYS A 174 -19.07 2.88 0.40
C LYS A 174 -18.61 1.45 0.62
N TRP A 175 -18.31 0.72 -0.46
CA TRP A 175 -17.80 -0.64 -0.37
C TRP A 175 -16.49 -0.72 0.42
N PHE A 176 -15.55 0.22 0.21
CA PHE A 176 -14.30 0.23 0.97
C PHE A 176 -14.48 0.53 2.45
N ARG A 177 -15.45 1.37 2.81
CA ARG A 177 -15.82 1.58 4.22
C ARG A 177 -16.32 0.30 4.86
N GLU A 178 -17.09 -0.52 4.14
CA GLU A 178 -17.53 -1.84 4.61
C GLU A 178 -16.37 -2.84 4.68
N TYR A 179 -15.52 -2.89 3.64
CA TYR A 179 -14.35 -3.78 3.56
C TYR A 179 -13.34 -3.56 4.70
N THR A 180 -13.12 -2.29 5.07
CA THR A 180 -12.13 -1.91 6.07
C THR A 180 -12.69 -1.84 7.48
N ALA A 181 -14.01 -1.93 7.66
CA ALA A 181 -14.63 -1.85 8.97
C ALA A 181 -14.22 -3.05 9.87
N PRO A 182 -14.05 -2.84 11.19
CA PRO A 182 -13.97 -3.94 12.13
C PRO A 182 -15.23 -4.81 12.06
N TYR A 183 -15.06 -6.14 12.00
CA TYR A 183 -16.20 -7.05 11.92
C TYR A 183 -17.16 -6.88 13.10
N ARG A 184 -18.45 -6.80 12.78
CA ARG A 184 -19.55 -6.78 13.74
C ARG A 184 -20.53 -7.86 13.30
N PRO A 185 -20.76 -8.92 14.10
CA PRO A 185 -21.71 -9.96 13.72
C PRO A 185 -23.10 -9.35 13.55
N PRO A 186 -23.91 -9.85 12.59
CA PRO A 186 -25.25 -9.33 12.38
C PRO A 186 -26.13 -9.59 13.62
N VAL A 187 -27.02 -8.66 13.93
CA VAL A 187 -27.98 -8.79 15.04
C VAL A 187 -28.94 -9.96 14.76
N ASP A 188 -29.40 -10.08 13.52
CA ASP A 188 -30.12 -11.26 13.03
C ASP A 188 -29.16 -12.20 12.30
N LYS A 189 -29.04 -13.45 12.76
CA LYS A 189 -28.19 -14.48 12.13
C LYS A 189 -28.60 -14.82 10.69
N LYS A 190 -29.80 -14.43 10.25
CA LYS A 190 -30.27 -14.61 8.86
C LYS A 190 -29.84 -13.48 7.93
N ASP A 191 -29.34 -12.36 8.46
CA ASP A 191 -28.81 -11.28 7.64
C ASP A 191 -27.49 -11.72 6.99
N THR A 192 -27.54 -11.86 5.67
CA THR A 192 -26.40 -12.28 4.84
C THR A 192 -25.68 -11.09 4.19
N SER A 193 -26.12 -9.87 4.46
CA SER A 193 -25.50 -8.64 3.93
C SER A 193 -24.23 -8.24 4.67
N VAL A 194 -24.02 -8.76 5.89
CA VAL A 194 -22.81 -8.50 6.67
C VAL A 194 -21.71 -9.45 6.27
N HIS A 195 -20.63 -8.90 5.72
CA HIS A 195 -19.46 -9.65 5.29
C HIS A 195 -18.30 -9.50 6.29
N ASP A 196 -17.60 -10.61 6.55
CA ASP A 196 -16.38 -10.61 7.37
C ASP A 196 -15.12 -10.49 6.51
N TYR A 197 -14.59 -9.27 6.46
CA TYR A 197 -13.35 -8.94 5.77
C TYR A 197 -12.11 -8.94 6.68
N THR A 198 -12.20 -9.46 7.91
CA THR A 198 -11.12 -9.42 8.92
C THR A 198 -9.83 -10.07 8.41
N ASP A 199 -9.94 -11.16 7.64
CA ASP A 199 -8.79 -11.93 7.11
C ASP A 199 -8.40 -11.55 5.68
N PHE A 200 -8.97 -10.49 5.11
CA PHE A 200 -8.60 -9.95 3.81
C PHE A 200 -7.43 -8.97 3.95
N PRO A 201 -6.63 -8.74 2.89
CA PRO A 201 -5.46 -7.88 2.97
C PRO A 201 -5.84 -6.42 3.29
N ALA A 202 -5.13 -5.80 4.21
CA ALA A 202 -5.20 -4.36 4.41
C ALA A 202 -4.69 -3.67 3.15
N VAL A 203 -5.49 -2.77 2.58
CA VAL A 203 -5.16 -1.97 1.39
C VAL A 203 -5.50 -0.50 1.61
N ARG A 204 -5.11 0.40 0.70
CA ARG A 204 -5.43 1.84 0.78
C ARG A 204 -4.84 2.58 1.99
N MET A 205 -3.69 2.14 2.49
CA MET A 205 -2.88 2.95 3.41
C MET A 205 -1.66 3.49 2.69
N SER A 206 -0.96 4.41 3.34
CA SER A 206 0.29 4.92 2.80
C SER A 206 1.49 4.06 3.14
N HIS A 207 2.57 4.25 2.37
CA HIS A 207 3.88 3.71 2.72
C HIS A 207 4.32 4.09 4.14
N ALA A 208 4.15 5.37 4.50
CA ALA A 208 4.49 5.81 5.85
C ALA A 208 3.56 5.23 6.93
N ALA A 209 2.27 5.08 6.66
CA ALA A 209 1.34 4.45 7.58
C ALA A 209 1.68 2.98 7.82
N ALA A 210 2.09 2.25 6.78
CA ALA A 210 2.65 0.91 6.92
C ALA A 210 3.95 0.91 7.76
N GLY A 211 4.78 1.94 7.61
CA GLY A 211 5.95 2.17 8.46
C GLY A 211 5.62 2.40 9.94
N VAL A 212 4.64 3.28 10.24
CA VAL A 212 4.16 3.53 11.61
C VAL A 212 3.54 2.26 12.20
N PHE A 213 2.78 1.51 11.42
CA PHE A 213 2.25 0.21 11.82
C PHE A 213 3.38 -0.77 12.19
N CYS A 214 4.46 -0.84 11.41
CA CYS A 214 5.62 -1.68 11.72
C CYS A 214 6.29 -1.27 13.05
N GLN A 215 6.42 0.04 13.29
CA GLN A 215 6.97 0.57 14.54
C GLN A 215 6.07 0.23 15.72
N TRP A 216 4.76 0.45 15.60
CA TRP A 216 3.78 0.08 16.61
C TRP A 216 3.86 -1.40 16.95
N LEU A 217 3.86 -2.27 15.93
CA LEU A 217 3.93 -3.71 16.16
C LEU A 217 5.24 -4.12 16.84
N THR A 218 6.35 -3.44 16.53
CA THR A 218 7.64 -3.63 17.20
C THR A 218 7.55 -3.32 18.69
N GLU A 219 6.98 -2.17 19.05
CA GLU A 219 6.82 -1.75 20.44
C GLU A 219 5.86 -2.66 21.20
N GLN A 220 4.71 -2.98 20.59
CA GLN A 220 3.72 -3.86 21.20
C GLN A 220 4.26 -5.28 21.39
N TYR A 221 4.92 -5.86 20.37
CA TYR A 221 5.51 -7.20 20.49
C TYR A 221 6.61 -7.22 21.56
N ASN A 222 7.56 -6.28 21.52
CA ASN A 222 8.71 -6.27 22.44
C ASN A 222 8.29 -6.02 23.90
N SER A 223 7.23 -5.25 24.14
CA SER A 223 6.68 -5.03 25.48
C SER A 223 5.75 -6.15 25.96
N HIS A 224 5.28 -7.03 25.05
CA HIS A 224 4.28 -8.03 25.40
C HIS A 224 4.82 -9.09 26.37
N PRO A 225 4.15 -9.37 27.50
CA PRO A 225 4.60 -10.37 28.47
C PRO A 225 4.40 -11.81 27.97
N GLY A 226 3.45 -12.02 27.04
CA GLY A 226 3.12 -13.34 26.48
C GLY A 226 4.01 -13.83 25.34
N LYS A 227 5.02 -13.05 24.91
CA LYS A 227 5.96 -13.49 23.86
C LYS A 227 6.83 -14.64 24.36
N LYS A 228 7.09 -15.64 23.51
CA LYS A 228 7.85 -16.83 23.89
C LYS A 228 9.03 -17.14 22.97
N LYS A 229 8.98 -16.69 21.71
CA LYS A 229 9.99 -17.07 20.71
C LYS A 229 11.15 -16.11 20.58
N PHE A 230 10.89 -14.80 20.75
CA PHE A 230 11.89 -13.77 20.48
C PHE A 230 11.87 -12.72 21.59
N ARG A 231 13.03 -12.45 22.20
CA ARG A 231 13.20 -11.45 23.26
C ARG A 231 13.08 -10.03 22.75
N LYS A 232 13.74 -9.71 21.63
CA LYS A 232 13.75 -8.39 21.00
C LYS A 232 13.76 -8.48 19.49
N VAL A 233 12.85 -7.79 18.83
CA VAL A 233 12.69 -7.80 17.37
C VAL A 233 12.49 -6.39 16.81
N LYS A 234 12.55 -6.27 15.48
CA LYS A 234 12.15 -5.08 14.72
C LYS A 234 11.31 -5.52 13.52
N PHE A 235 10.07 -5.07 13.44
CA PHE A 235 9.23 -5.20 12.26
C PHE A 235 9.49 -4.05 11.29
N ARG A 236 9.45 -4.35 10.00
CA ARG A 236 9.62 -3.37 8.90
C ARG A 236 9.07 -3.90 7.59
N LEU A 237 8.99 -3.02 6.60
CA LEU A 237 8.86 -3.40 5.20
C LEU A 237 10.16 -4.09 4.71
N PRO A 238 10.07 -5.02 3.76
CA PRO A 238 11.24 -5.67 3.17
C PRO A 238 11.98 -4.74 2.21
N THR A 239 13.27 -4.98 2.03
CA THR A 239 13.97 -4.52 0.82
C THR A 239 13.46 -5.28 -0.40
N HIS A 240 13.66 -4.72 -1.60
CA HIS A 240 13.33 -5.42 -2.85
C HIS A 240 13.93 -6.84 -2.92
N ASN A 241 15.21 -6.99 -2.60
CA ASN A 241 15.91 -8.27 -2.66
C ASN A 241 15.39 -9.28 -1.62
N GLU A 242 15.11 -8.83 -0.39
CA GLU A 242 14.51 -9.70 0.63
C GLU A 242 13.13 -10.20 0.21
N TRP A 243 12.32 -9.33 -0.40
CA TRP A 243 11.01 -9.69 -0.94
C TRP A 243 11.15 -10.72 -2.05
N GLN A 244 12.03 -10.50 -3.03
CA GLN A 244 12.24 -11.43 -4.14
C GLN A 244 12.72 -12.81 -3.68
N ILE A 245 13.60 -12.88 -2.68
CA ILE A 245 14.05 -14.16 -2.13
C ILE A 245 12.93 -14.88 -1.37
N ALA A 246 12.11 -14.15 -0.59
CA ALA A 246 10.94 -14.73 0.04
C ALA A 246 9.94 -15.25 -1.00
N ALA A 247 9.74 -14.51 -2.10
CA ALA A 247 8.88 -14.89 -3.21
C ALA A 247 9.43 -16.09 -3.98
N LEU A 248 10.74 -16.15 -4.24
CA LEU A 248 11.41 -17.32 -4.81
C LEU A 248 11.07 -18.58 -4.01
N GLY A 249 11.01 -18.50 -2.68
CA GLY A 249 10.58 -19.63 -1.88
C GLY A 249 11.60 -20.78 -1.87
N TYR A 250 12.90 -20.48 -1.92
CA TYR A 250 13.97 -21.47 -1.79
C TYR A 250 14.86 -21.14 -0.61
N ASP A 251 14.84 -21.99 0.42
CA ASP A 251 15.53 -21.78 1.71
C ASP A 251 17.06 -21.92 1.65
N LYS A 252 17.60 -22.54 0.59
CA LYS A 252 19.05 -22.74 0.37
C LYS A 252 19.65 -21.76 -0.64
N PHE A 253 19.00 -20.62 -0.87
CA PHE A 253 19.50 -19.57 -1.76
C PHE A 253 20.92 -19.11 -1.37
N GLN A 254 21.73 -18.79 -2.38
CA GLN A 254 23.15 -18.44 -2.23
C GLN A 254 23.36 -16.93 -2.10
N SER A 255 22.60 -16.13 -2.87
CA SER A 255 22.72 -14.66 -2.93
C SER A 255 21.39 -13.98 -2.67
N TRP A 256 21.42 -12.77 -2.11
CA TRP A 256 20.22 -11.92 -2.00
C TRP A 256 19.75 -11.39 -3.37
N ASN A 257 20.61 -11.40 -4.38
CA ASN A 257 20.21 -11.07 -5.75
C ASN A 257 19.52 -12.28 -6.39
N LEU A 258 18.27 -12.14 -6.82
CA LEU A 258 17.44 -13.22 -7.35
C LEU A 258 18.16 -14.05 -8.43
N PHE A 259 18.80 -13.41 -9.40
CA PHE A 259 19.39 -14.08 -10.57
C PHE A 259 20.79 -14.67 -10.32
N GLU A 260 21.37 -14.44 -9.15
CA GLU A 260 22.64 -15.07 -8.74
C GLU A 260 22.42 -16.42 -8.05
N ASN A 261 21.17 -16.90 -8.00
CA ASN A 261 20.81 -18.14 -7.34
C ASN A 261 20.63 -19.32 -8.29
N THR A 262 20.80 -20.50 -7.73
CA THR A 262 20.41 -21.78 -8.30
C THR A 262 19.45 -22.50 -7.36
N VAL A 263 18.44 -23.16 -7.93
CA VAL A 263 17.48 -24.00 -7.20
C VAL A 263 17.61 -25.47 -7.60
N GLU A 264 17.14 -26.37 -6.74
CA GLU A 264 17.14 -27.82 -7.00
C GLU A 264 15.73 -28.35 -7.17
N ALA A 265 15.29 -28.60 -8.40
CA ALA A 265 13.95 -29.11 -8.71
C ALA A 265 14.00 -30.48 -9.41
N VAL A 266 12.92 -31.25 -9.30
CA VAL A 266 12.70 -32.44 -10.11
C VAL A 266 11.99 -32.02 -11.40
N ILE A 267 12.57 -32.35 -12.56
CA ILE A 267 11.97 -32.10 -13.86
C ILE A 267 11.15 -33.34 -14.24
N THR A 268 9.86 -33.16 -14.48
CA THR A 268 8.90 -34.25 -14.76
C THR A 268 8.11 -33.97 -16.03
N ASP A 269 7.18 -34.83 -16.45
CA ASP A 269 6.35 -34.64 -17.65
C ASP A 269 4.98 -33.96 -17.37
N ASP A 270 4.89 -33.06 -16.37
CA ASP A 270 3.68 -32.27 -16.01
C ASP A 270 2.47 -33.13 -15.58
N THR A 271 2.71 -34.30 -14.98
CA THR A 271 1.66 -35.07 -14.30
C THR A 271 1.75 -34.87 -12.79
N ALA A 272 0.61 -34.58 -12.13
CA ALA A 272 0.56 -34.35 -10.69
C ALA A 272 1.19 -35.49 -9.85
N ALA A 273 1.17 -36.73 -10.37
CA ALA A 273 1.71 -37.93 -9.73
C ALA A 273 3.25 -38.04 -9.78
N ALA A 274 3.92 -37.33 -10.70
CA ALA A 274 5.36 -37.43 -10.89
C ALA A 274 6.16 -36.36 -10.12
N THR A 275 5.49 -35.32 -9.60
CA THR A 275 6.08 -34.01 -9.22
C THR A 275 7.25 -34.04 -8.22
N PHE A 276 7.49 -35.14 -7.51
CA PHE A 276 8.60 -35.26 -6.54
C PHE A 276 9.41 -36.55 -6.70
N LYS A 277 9.17 -37.34 -7.75
CA LYS A 277 9.84 -38.62 -7.99
C LYS A 277 10.80 -38.47 -9.15
N GLY A 278 12.09 -38.37 -8.87
CA GLY A 278 13.12 -38.29 -9.90
C GLY A 278 14.42 -37.63 -9.41
N PRO A 279 15.45 -37.58 -10.28
CA PRO A 279 16.70 -36.91 -9.96
C PRO A 279 16.47 -35.40 -9.83
N LYS A 280 17.10 -34.79 -8.83
CA LYS A 280 17.12 -33.33 -8.69
C LYS A 280 18.12 -32.71 -9.65
N THR A 281 17.70 -31.67 -10.35
CA THR A 281 18.53 -30.89 -11.26
C THR A 281 18.77 -29.50 -10.67
N LYS A 282 20.02 -29.03 -10.71
CA LYS A 282 20.37 -27.65 -10.36
C LYS A 282 20.04 -26.72 -11.53
N LEU A 283 19.23 -25.71 -11.28
CA LEU A 283 18.73 -24.78 -12.27
C LEU A 283 19.10 -23.35 -11.88
N PRO A 284 19.77 -22.58 -12.73
CA PRO A 284 19.94 -21.14 -12.49
C PRO A 284 18.57 -20.46 -12.51
N VAL A 285 18.36 -19.52 -11.60
CA VAL A 285 17.19 -18.65 -11.61
C VAL A 285 17.35 -17.66 -12.76
N THR A 286 16.46 -17.74 -13.74
CA THR A 286 16.48 -16.90 -14.95
C THR A 286 15.21 -16.06 -15.04
N LYS A 287 15.10 -15.22 -16.07
CA LYS A 287 13.89 -14.43 -16.33
C LYS A 287 12.63 -15.29 -16.55
N ASP A 288 12.79 -16.58 -16.86
CA ASP A 288 11.65 -17.49 -17.02
C ASP A 288 11.08 -17.98 -15.68
N PHE A 289 11.74 -17.71 -14.54
CA PHE A 289 11.20 -18.01 -13.21
C PHE A 289 10.28 -16.87 -12.79
N LEU A 290 9.02 -16.94 -13.20
CA LEU A 290 8.02 -15.89 -13.00
C LEU A 290 7.19 -16.11 -11.72
N TYR A 291 6.96 -17.35 -11.31
CA TYR A 291 6.03 -17.68 -10.23
C TYR A 291 6.71 -18.46 -9.11
N PRO A 292 6.16 -18.39 -7.88
CA PRO A 292 6.85 -18.85 -6.68
C PRO A 292 6.80 -20.38 -6.46
N TRP A 293 6.26 -21.13 -7.43
CA TRP A 293 6.09 -22.59 -7.34
C TRP A 293 7.13 -23.35 -8.15
N TRP A 294 8.40 -22.96 -8.06
CA TRP A 294 9.49 -23.51 -8.89
C TRP A 294 9.79 -24.99 -8.61
N ASN A 295 9.54 -25.48 -7.40
CA ASN A 295 9.73 -26.89 -7.04
C ASN A 295 8.73 -27.78 -7.79
N HIS A 296 7.59 -27.21 -8.19
CA HIS A 296 6.74 -27.73 -9.24
C HIS A 296 7.22 -27.15 -10.58
N TYR A 297 8.28 -27.70 -11.17
CA TYR A 297 9.01 -27.10 -12.29
C TYR A 297 8.13 -26.50 -13.42
N HIS A 298 6.99 -27.12 -13.75
CA HIS A 298 6.05 -26.64 -14.78
C HIS A 298 5.26 -25.39 -14.42
N TYR A 299 5.16 -25.05 -13.13
CA TYR A 299 4.43 -23.90 -12.61
C TYR A 299 5.35 -22.70 -12.37
N ARG A 300 6.67 -22.86 -12.46
CA ARG A 300 7.64 -21.76 -12.34
C ARG A 300 7.37 -20.60 -13.31
N ASN A 301 6.74 -20.87 -14.45
CA ASN A 301 6.47 -19.91 -15.52
C ASN A 301 5.01 -19.92 -15.98
N LYS A 302 4.10 -20.56 -15.23
CA LYS A 302 2.67 -20.60 -15.53
C LYS A 302 1.85 -20.12 -14.33
N PRO A 303 0.89 -19.20 -14.51
CA PRO A 303 -0.03 -18.79 -13.45
C PRO A 303 -1.18 -19.78 -13.23
N ILE A 304 -1.25 -20.83 -14.06
CA ILE A 304 -2.30 -21.84 -14.04
C ILE A 304 -1.72 -23.25 -13.94
N ASN A 305 -2.47 -24.16 -13.31
CA ASN A 305 -2.11 -25.58 -13.23
C ASN A 305 -2.63 -26.40 -14.42
N HIS A 306 -2.39 -27.72 -14.41
CA HIS A 306 -2.85 -28.66 -15.43
C HIS A 306 -4.38 -28.77 -15.57
N LYS A 307 -5.15 -28.35 -14.55
CA LYS A 307 -6.61 -28.23 -14.59
C LYS A 307 -7.08 -26.85 -15.07
N ARG A 308 -6.15 -26.04 -15.60
CA ARG A 308 -6.37 -24.67 -16.07
C ARG A 308 -6.89 -23.72 -14.98
N CYS A 309 -6.66 -24.05 -13.70
CA CYS A 309 -6.99 -23.18 -12.58
C CYS A 309 -5.89 -22.18 -12.31
N TYR A 310 -6.24 -20.91 -12.11
CA TYR A 310 -5.31 -19.91 -11.59
C TYR A 310 -4.81 -20.31 -10.20
N LEU A 311 -3.52 -20.07 -9.99
CA LEU A 311 -2.79 -20.41 -8.77
C LEU A 311 -2.59 -19.20 -7.85
N GLY A 312 -3.10 -18.03 -8.25
CA GLY A 312 -3.13 -16.80 -7.48
C GLY A 312 -4.31 -15.92 -7.92
N ASN A 313 -4.56 -14.84 -7.18
CA ASN A 313 -5.60 -13.86 -7.48
C ASN A 313 -5.03 -12.76 -8.39
N PHE A 314 -5.51 -12.66 -9.62
CA PHE A 314 -4.96 -11.78 -10.65
C PHE A 314 -6.08 -11.11 -11.43
N LYS A 315 -5.75 -10.21 -12.36
CA LYS A 315 -6.68 -9.86 -13.44
C LYS A 315 -6.80 -11.01 -14.43
N ALA A 316 -7.56 -12.02 -14.02
CA ALA A 316 -7.71 -13.27 -14.74
C ALA A 316 -8.55 -13.11 -16.02
N TYR A 317 -8.10 -13.77 -17.08
CA TYR A 317 -8.80 -13.82 -18.37
C TYR A 317 -9.57 -15.14 -18.52
N PRO A 318 -10.59 -15.20 -19.41
CA PRO A 318 -11.31 -16.42 -19.69
C PRO A 318 -10.37 -17.54 -20.14
N VAL A 319 -10.51 -18.71 -19.53
CA VAL A 319 -9.78 -19.91 -19.91
C VAL A 319 -10.79 -21.03 -20.12
N GLU A 320 -10.79 -21.62 -21.30
CA GLU A 320 -11.72 -22.69 -21.66
C GLU A 320 -11.53 -23.91 -20.74
N ASN A 321 -12.62 -24.46 -20.21
CA ASN A 321 -12.62 -25.59 -19.28
C ASN A 321 -11.76 -25.37 -18.01
N ALA A 322 -11.52 -24.11 -17.63
CA ALA A 322 -10.82 -23.79 -16.39
C ALA A 322 -11.66 -24.14 -15.17
N CYS A 323 -11.04 -24.84 -14.22
CA CYS A 323 -11.65 -25.21 -12.94
C CYS A 323 -13.09 -25.69 -13.09
N ALA A 324 -13.33 -26.83 -13.77
CA ALA A 324 -14.66 -27.39 -14.04
C ALA A 324 -15.51 -27.76 -12.77
N TRP A 325 -15.18 -27.22 -11.61
CA TRP A 325 -15.86 -27.38 -10.33
C TRP A 325 -16.65 -26.11 -9.98
N GLY A 326 -17.91 -26.04 -10.43
CA GLY A 326 -18.89 -25.06 -9.94
C GLY A 326 -18.84 -23.66 -10.57
N ARG A 327 -19.81 -22.80 -10.21
CA ARG A 327 -19.85 -21.39 -10.62
C ARG A 327 -18.90 -20.59 -9.72
N LEU A 328 -17.73 -20.22 -10.24
CA LEU A 328 -16.80 -19.32 -9.56
C LEU A 328 -17.21 -17.85 -9.77
N PRO A 329 -16.98 -16.96 -8.79
CA PRO A 329 -17.24 -15.51 -8.93
C PRO A 329 -16.43 -14.82 -10.05
N SER A 330 -15.26 -15.37 -10.39
CA SER A 330 -14.33 -14.93 -11.43
C SER A 330 -13.49 -16.13 -11.89
N TYR A 331 -12.69 -15.99 -12.94
CA TYR A 331 -11.85 -17.07 -13.49
C TYR A 331 -10.79 -17.60 -12.53
N ASP A 332 -10.32 -16.75 -11.61
CA ASP A 332 -9.43 -17.11 -10.50
C ASP A 332 -10.19 -17.36 -9.19
N GLY A 333 -11.51 -17.18 -9.18
CA GLY A 333 -12.35 -17.39 -8.00
C GLY A 333 -12.75 -16.13 -7.24
N TRP A 334 -12.20 -14.95 -7.57
CA TRP A 334 -12.48 -13.71 -6.84
C TRP A 334 -12.67 -12.51 -7.75
N PHE A 335 -13.66 -11.66 -7.47
CA PHE A 335 -13.89 -10.43 -8.25
C PHE A 335 -12.92 -9.29 -7.87
N ARG A 336 -12.38 -9.33 -6.66
CA ARG A 336 -11.39 -8.39 -6.10
C ARG A 336 -10.39 -9.16 -5.24
N MET A 337 -9.88 -8.58 -4.16
CA MET A 337 -9.06 -9.27 -3.17
C MET A 337 -9.75 -10.54 -2.64
N ALA A 338 -8.94 -11.56 -2.43
CA ALA A 338 -9.31 -12.79 -1.77
C ALA A 338 -9.00 -12.69 -0.28
N ARG A 339 -9.61 -13.58 0.52
CA ARG A 339 -9.12 -13.82 1.88
C ARG A 339 -7.66 -14.26 1.80
N THR A 340 -6.82 -13.73 2.69
CA THR A 340 -5.39 -14.12 2.73
C THR A 340 -5.25 -15.63 2.93
N ALA A 341 -4.25 -16.23 2.29
CA ALA A 341 -3.98 -17.66 2.21
C ALA A 341 -5.10 -18.50 1.55
N SER A 342 -5.81 -17.93 0.56
CA SER A 342 -6.78 -18.69 -0.26
C SER A 342 -6.11 -19.59 -1.31
N TYR A 343 -4.87 -19.29 -1.69
CA TYR A 343 -4.08 -20.06 -2.66
C TYR A 343 -2.97 -20.84 -1.96
N PHE A 344 -2.31 -21.75 -2.68
CA PHE A 344 -1.22 -22.55 -2.11
C PHE A 344 0.03 -21.69 -1.87
N PRO A 345 0.78 -21.93 -0.78
CA PRO A 345 2.01 -21.19 -0.52
C PRO A 345 3.14 -21.68 -1.42
N ASN A 346 4.24 -20.93 -1.45
CA ASN A 346 5.51 -21.42 -1.96
C ASN A 346 6.20 -22.40 -0.99
N ASP A 347 7.34 -22.97 -1.37
CA ASP A 347 8.02 -24.00 -0.58
C ASP A 347 8.56 -23.50 0.78
N MET A 348 8.64 -22.17 1.00
CA MET A 348 8.98 -21.57 2.30
C MET A 348 7.73 -21.25 3.15
N GLY A 349 6.54 -21.54 2.64
CA GLY A 349 5.28 -21.32 3.36
C GLY A 349 4.74 -19.90 3.27
N PHE A 350 5.13 -19.13 2.25
CA PHE A 350 4.56 -17.82 1.96
C PHE A 350 3.41 -17.92 0.96
N PHE A 351 2.25 -17.41 1.36
CA PHE A 351 1.03 -17.32 0.60
C PHE A 351 0.96 -15.99 -0.13
N ASP A 352 0.27 -15.94 -1.27
CA ASP A 352 -0.13 -14.69 -1.94
C ASP A 352 1.05 -13.75 -2.28
N VAL A 353 2.28 -14.27 -2.39
CA VAL A 353 3.46 -13.48 -2.79
C VAL A 353 3.38 -12.97 -4.23
N VAL A 354 2.48 -13.54 -5.04
CA VAL A 354 2.14 -13.03 -6.37
C VAL A 354 0.63 -12.91 -6.46
N GLY A 355 0.15 -11.76 -6.94
CA GLY A 355 -1.27 -11.47 -7.00
C GLY A 355 -1.85 -11.05 -5.65
N ASN A 356 -3.18 -11.13 -5.53
CA ASN A 356 -3.99 -10.58 -4.45
C ASN A 356 -3.76 -9.07 -4.27
N VAL A 357 -2.74 -8.64 -3.56
CA VAL A 357 -2.32 -7.23 -3.50
C VAL A 357 -0.82 -7.10 -3.68
N ALA A 358 -0.38 -6.06 -4.39
CA ALA A 358 1.03 -5.75 -4.51
C ALA A 358 1.56 -5.30 -3.14
N GLU A 359 2.75 -5.78 -2.76
CA GLU A 359 3.28 -5.58 -1.42
C GLU A 359 4.33 -4.47 -1.39
N MET A 360 4.09 -3.41 -0.61
CA MET A 360 5.05 -2.32 -0.44
C MET A 360 6.40 -2.82 0.08
N ILE A 361 7.48 -2.31 -0.52
CA ILE A 361 8.86 -2.47 -0.04
C ILE A 361 9.32 -1.22 0.71
N ASP A 362 10.51 -1.25 1.28
CA ASP A 362 11.10 -0.12 2.01
C ASP A 362 11.35 1.11 1.12
N GLU A 363 11.49 0.91 -0.19
CA GLU A 363 11.53 1.99 -1.17
C GLU A 363 10.12 2.57 -1.43
N LYS A 364 9.93 3.82 -1.01
CA LYS A 364 8.66 4.53 -1.17
C LYS A 364 8.22 4.57 -2.64
N GLY A 365 6.95 4.25 -2.86
CA GLY A 365 6.34 4.27 -4.18
C GLY A 365 6.61 3.02 -5.01
N LYS A 366 7.18 1.96 -4.42
CA LYS A 366 7.36 0.65 -5.06
C LYS A 366 6.69 -0.47 -4.28
N ALA A 367 5.99 -1.34 -5.00
CA ALA A 367 5.35 -2.54 -4.48
C ALA A 367 5.64 -3.73 -5.40
N CYS A 368 5.75 -4.94 -4.85
CA CYS A 368 6.14 -6.14 -5.61
C CYS A 368 4.99 -7.15 -5.75
N GLY A 369 5.11 -8.07 -6.70
CA GLY A 369 4.24 -9.26 -6.81
C GLY A 369 2.94 -9.11 -7.60
N GLY A 370 2.53 -7.88 -7.89
CA GLY A 370 1.27 -7.59 -8.60
C GLY A 370 0.03 -7.87 -7.74
N SER A 371 -1.15 -7.80 -8.34
CA SER A 371 -2.42 -7.79 -7.59
C SER A 371 -3.58 -8.39 -8.39
N TRP A 372 -4.76 -8.48 -7.77
CA TRP A 372 -6.01 -8.82 -8.43
C TRP A 372 -6.37 -7.92 -9.63
N ARG A 373 -5.73 -6.75 -9.75
CA ARG A 373 -5.93 -5.81 -10.86
C ARG A 373 -4.87 -5.89 -11.95
N ASP A 374 -3.76 -6.56 -11.69
CA ASP A 374 -2.64 -6.65 -12.62
C ASP A 374 -2.72 -7.99 -13.36
N ALA A 375 -2.32 -7.99 -14.64
CA ALA A 375 -2.33 -9.23 -15.43
C ALA A 375 -1.37 -10.27 -14.82
N PRO A 376 -1.53 -11.57 -15.08
CA PRO A 376 -0.61 -12.58 -14.56
C PRO A 376 0.85 -12.35 -14.95
N GLY A 377 1.12 -11.81 -16.15
CA GLY A 377 2.48 -11.46 -16.59
C GLY A 377 3.06 -10.23 -15.88
N GLU A 378 2.22 -9.42 -15.25
CA GLU A 378 2.60 -8.27 -14.41
C GLU A 378 2.64 -8.65 -12.93
N SER A 379 2.23 -9.86 -12.57
CA SER A 379 2.15 -10.38 -11.20
C SER A 379 3.08 -11.57 -11.00
N THR A 380 4.38 -11.28 -10.90
CA THR A 380 5.47 -12.27 -10.87
C THR A 380 6.40 -11.99 -9.70
N ILE A 381 7.27 -12.95 -9.37
CA ILE A 381 8.33 -12.76 -8.35
C ILE A 381 9.38 -11.71 -8.77
N GLN A 382 9.33 -11.27 -10.04
CA GLN A 382 10.22 -10.25 -10.60
C GLN A 382 9.51 -8.87 -10.74
N SER A 383 8.19 -8.82 -10.55
CA SER A 383 7.38 -7.63 -10.82
C SER A 383 7.57 -6.56 -9.76
N VAL A 384 7.80 -5.33 -10.23
CA VAL A 384 7.81 -4.11 -9.41
C VAL A 384 6.84 -3.11 -10.01
N LYS A 385 5.86 -2.71 -9.21
CA LYS A 385 4.83 -1.71 -9.53
C LYS A 385 5.18 -0.39 -8.87
N ASN A 386 5.15 0.70 -9.65
CA ASN A 386 5.26 2.04 -9.12
C ASN A 386 3.88 2.57 -8.71
N TYR A 387 3.83 3.33 -7.62
CA TYR A 387 2.61 3.99 -7.14
C TYR A 387 2.92 5.32 -6.47
N SER A 388 2.00 6.27 -6.58
CA SER A 388 2.15 7.62 -6.02
C SER A 388 1.19 7.91 -4.86
N ARG A 389 0.20 7.04 -4.63
CA ARG A 389 -0.82 7.21 -3.59
C ARG A 389 -1.30 5.86 -3.06
N ALA A 390 -2.05 5.91 -1.96
CA ALA A 390 -2.79 4.77 -1.46
C ALA A 390 -3.71 4.20 -2.56
N ASP A 391 -3.68 2.89 -2.74
CA ASP A 391 -4.39 2.19 -3.80
C ASP A 391 -5.00 0.90 -3.23
N ASP A 392 -6.13 0.47 -3.77
CA ASP A 392 -6.83 -0.72 -3.30
C ASP A 392 -6.25 -2.03 -3.86
N SER A 393 -5.23 -1.96 -4.71
CA SER A 393 -4.43 -3.10 -5.15
C SER A 393 -3.08 -3.18 -4.44
N ILE A 394 -2.82 -2.31 -3.47
CA ILE A 394 -1.54 -2.21 -2.78
C ILE A 394 -1.75 -2.36 -1.28
N GLY A 395 -1.10 -3.38 -0.73
CA GLY A 395 -1.01 -3.68 0.70
C GLY A 395 0.45 -3.90 1.08
N PHE A 396 0.70 -4.67 2.12
CA PHE A 396 2.07 -4.98 2.54
C PHE A 396 2.14 -6.25 3.39
N ARG A 397 3.33 -6.85 3.42
CA ARG A 397 3.69 -7.97 4.29
C ARG A 397 4.74 -7.52 5.29
N LEU A 398 4.63 -8.04 6.50
CA LEU A 398 5.59 -7.79 7.57
C LEU A 398 6.85 -8.62 7.39
N PHE A 399 8.00 -7.96 7.44
CA PHE A 399 9.31 -8.57 7.69
C PHE A 399 9.76 -8.24 9.11
N MET A 400 10.50 -9.16 9.71
CA MET A 400 10.94 -9.07 11.09
C MET A 400 12.40 -9.47 11.22
N GLU A 401 13.20 -8.60 11.82
CA GLU A 401 14.57 -8.88 12.24
C GLU A 401 14.58 -9.25 13.72
N VAL A 402 15.15 -10.40 14.03
CA VAL A 402 15.45 -10.76 15.42
C VAL A 402 16.72 -10.04 15.83
N ILE A 403 16.59 -9.15 16.81
CA ILE A 403 17.74 -8.47 17.45
C ILE A 403 18.28 -9.38 18.55
N GLU A 404 17.37 -10.05 19.25
CA GLU A 404 17.71 -10.98 20.30
C GLU A 404 16.66 -12.09 20.44
N LYS A 405 17.12 -13.33 20.50
CA LYS A 405 16.26 -14.51 20.65
C LYS A 405 15.76 -14.67 22.07
#